data_AF-A0AAE1LJV9-F1
#
_entry.id   AF-A0AAE1LJV9-F1
#
_cell.length_a   1.000
_cell.length_b   1.000
_cell.length_c   1.000
_cell.angle_alpha   90.00
_cell.angle_beta   90.00
_cell.angle_gamma   90.00
#
_symmetry.space_group_name_H-M   'P 1'
#
loop_
_entity.id
_entity.type
_entity.pdbx_description
1 polymer ?
#
loop_
_entity_poly.entity_id
_entity_poly.type
_entity_poly.pdbx_seq_one_letter_code
_entity_poly.pdbx_strand_id
1 'polypeptide(L)'
;MDYEANRLSSGLLQLSDNTHLIVDETRLEAGKLDASGVGNVQALRTLITHQIVNYDFQFYSKPYDADVPVLILSEGKSLLPCNMLVPLKADTSCLNTLPEIFQAANHFLREPLITEIRLYLSVMRHSDYEFPENLQTRAQEDFVQMRQTGGQNVSADDLHLLLVLARLLSLSNGEKIVSLEAWEQAKAMEAERKLRISSNSGQTAQSANEP
;
A
#
# COMPACT_ATOMS: atom_id res chain seq x y z
N MET A 1 -5.51 -27.26 -13.01
CA MET A 1 -6.39 -28.01 -13.94
C MET A 1 -6.53 -29.41 -13.42
N ASP A 2 -7.75 -29.80 -13.04
CA ASP A 2 -8.06 -31.20 -12.78
C ASP A 2 -8.59 -31.79 -14.09
N TYR A 3 -7.77 -32.60 -14.77
CA TYR A 3 -8.10 -33.14 -16.09
C TYR A 3 -9.13 -34.27 -16.02
N GLU A 4 -9.33 -34.90 -14.86
CA GLU A 4 -10.42 -35.88 -14.70
C GLU A 4 -11.79 -35.22 -14.63
N ALA A 5 -11.85 -33.97 -14.15
CA ALA A 5 -13.09 -33.21 -13.99
C ALA A 5 -13.27 -32.05 -15.01
N ASN A 6 -12.28 -31.77 -15.86
CA ASN A 6 -12.26 -30.65 -16.81
C ASN A 6 -12.55 -29.29 -16.13
N ARG A 7 -11.98 -29.06 -14.94
CA ARG A 7 -12.20 -27.87 -14.11
C ARG A 7 -10.92 -27.06 -13.93
N LEU A 8 -11.05 -25.74 -14.06
CA LEU A 8 -10.09 -24.83 -13.46
C LEU A 8 -10.31 -24.85 -11.94
N SER A 9 -9.31 -25.35 -11.21
CA SER A 9 -9.19 -25.13 -9.78
C SER A 9 -8.74 -23.69 -9.57
N SER A 10 -9.57 -22.88 -8.89
CA SER A 10 -9.24 -21.48 -8.64
C SER A 10 -8.00 -21.39 -7.75
N GLY A 11 -6.93 -20.76 -8.26
CA GLY A 11 -5.76 -20.43 -7.46
C GLY A 11 -6.06 -19.29 -6.48
N LEU A 12 -5.27 -19.16 -5.41
CA LEU A 12 -5.45 -18.11 -4.41
C LEU A 12 -5.35 -16.69 -5.00
N LEU A 13 -4.52 -16.51 -6.03
CA LEU A 13 -4.34 -15.23 -6.71
C LEU A 13 -5.39 -14.96 -7.80
N GLN A 14 -6.35 -15.86 -8.01
CA GLN A 14 -7.50 -15.63 -8.90
C GLN A 14 -8.56 -14.83 -8.17
N LEU A 15 -8.24 -13.57 -7.91
CA LEU A 15 -9.09 -12.65 -7.16
C LEU A 15 -9.90 -11.79 -8.15
N SER A 16 -11.08 -11.35 -7.73
CA SER A 16 -11.82 -10.33 -8.46
C SER A 16 -11.11 -8.98 -8.37
N ASP A 17 -11.29 -8.15 -9.39
CA ASP A 17 -10.78 -6.77 -9.40
C ASP A 17 -11.14 -6.04 -8.11
N ASN A 18 -10.21 -5.20 -7.64
CA ASN A 18 -10.30 -4.40 -6.42
C ASN A 18 -10.32 -5.18 -5.10
N THR A 19 -10.06 -6.49 -5.11
CA THR A 19 -9.87 -7.28 -3.89
C THR A 19 -8.56 -6.91 -3.22
N HIS A 20 -8.57 -6.59 -1.92
CA HIS A 20 -7.34 -6.28 -1.20
C HIS A 20 -6.67 -7.57 -0.72
N LEU A 21 -5.44 -7.79 -1.17
CA LEU A 21 -4.61 -8.90 -0.73
C LEU A 21 -3.73 -8.43 0.43
N ILE A 22 -3.88 -9.06 1.61
CA ILE A 22 -3.04 -8.78 2.77
C ILE A 22 -2.03 -9.92 2.90
N VAL A 23 -0.75 -9.57 2.85
CA VAL A 23 0.37 -10.50 3.02
C VAL A 23 1.01 -10.24 4.37
N ASP A 24 1.02 -11.26 5.21
CA ASP A 24 1.62 -11.21 6.53
C ASP A 24 3.00 -11.90 6.52
N GLU A 25 4.08 -11.11 6.51
CA GLU A 25 5.46 -11.57 6.63
C GLU A 25 5.95 -11.62 8.09
N THR A 26 5.15 -11.23 9.08
CA THR A 26 5.58 -11.20 10.50
C THR A 26 5.86 -12.59 11.06
N ARG A 27 5.27 -13.63 10.45
CA ARG A 27 5.47 -15.04 10.83
C ARG A 27 6.51 -15.77 9.99
N LEU A 28 7.24 -15.03 9.16
CA LEU A 28 8.15 -15.61 8.18
C LEU A 28 9.50 -15.89 8.86
N GLU A 29 9.80 -17.17 9.04
CA GLU A 29 11.04 -17.61 9.70
C GLU A 29 12.19 -17.75 8.69
N ALA A 30 13.43 -17.57 9.18
CA ALA A 30 14.62 -17.77 8.36
C ALA A 30 14.77 -19.26 7.97
N GLY A 31 14.49 -19.57 6.72
CA GLY A 31 14.56 -20.92 6.18
C GLY A 31 14.83 -20.94 4.67
N LYS A 32 15.08 -22.14 4.12
CA LYS A 32 15.17 -22.31 2.67
C LYS A 32 13.76 -22.40 2.09
N LEU A 33 13.44 -21.50 1.17
CA LEU A 33 12.26 -21.65 0.33
C LEU A 33 12.43 -22.90 -0.54
N ASP A 34 11.39 -23.73 -0.55
CA ASP A 34 11.27 -24.84 -1.49
C ASP A 34 10.99 -24.32 -2.91
N ALA A 35 11.06 -25.20 -3.91
CA ALA A 35 10.80 -24.82 -5.30
C ALA A 35 9.40 -24.21 -5.49
N SER A 36 8.41 -24.69 -4.72
CA SER A 36 7.05 -24.14 -4.70
C SER A 36 7.04 -22.72 -4.10
N GLY A 37 7.72 -22.51 -2.97
CA GLY A 37 7.85 -21.22 -2.32
C GLY A 37 8.52 -20.16 -3.20
N VAL A 38 9.58 -20.52 -3.91
CA VAL A 38 10.22 -19.61 -4.89
C VAL A 38 9.24 -19.23 -6.00
N GLY A 39 8.48 -20.21 -6.52
CA GLY A 39 7.42 -19.97 -7.50
C GLY A 39 6.33 -19.03 -6.98
N ASN A 40 5.88 -19.23 -5.75
CA ASN A 40 4.85 -18.39 -5.13
C ASN A 40 5.32 -16.96 -4.90
N VAL A 41 6.54 -16.76 -4.41
CA VAL A 41 7.14 -15.42 -4.26
C VAL A 41 7.26 -14.75 -5.62
N GLN A 42 7.69 -15.47 -6.66
CA GLN A 42 7.77 -14.91 -8.01
C GLN A 42 6.40 -14.52 -8.58
N ALA A 43 5.37 -15.32 -8.32
CA ALA A 43 3.99 -15.00 -8.70
C ALA A 43 3.50 -13.73 -7.98
N LEU A 44 3.73 -13.61 -6.66
CA LEU A 44 3.41 -12.42 -5.89
C LEU A 44 4.17 -11.18 -6.39
N ARG A 45 5.46 -11.31 -6.71
CA ARG A 45 6.24 -10.22 -7.31
C ARG A 45 5.64 -9.76 -8.64
N THR A 46 5.26 -10.71 -9.48
CA THR A 46 4.66 -10.41 -10.78
C THR A 46 3.31 -9.71 -10.61
N LEU A 47 2.47 -10.18 -9.69
CA LEU A 47 1.22 -9.53 -9.33
C LEU A 47 1.45 -8.10 -8.82
N ILE A 48 2.34 -7.89 -7.87
CA ILE A 48 2.57 -6.57 -7.27
C ILE A 48 3.12 -5.57 -8.30
N THR A 49 4.10 -5.98 -9.10
CA THR A 49 4.81 -5.08 -10.02
C THR A 49 4.07 -4.87 -11.33
N HIS A 50 3.50 -5.93 -11.90
CA HIS A 50 2.91 -5.90 -13.24
C HIS A 50 1.40 -5.99 -13.23
N GLN A 51 0.77 -6.27 -12.09
CA GLN A 51 -0.67 -6.51 -12.01
C GLN A 51 -1.11 -7.64 -12.97
N ILE A 52 -0.30 -8.69 -13.04
CA ILE A 52 -0.53 -9.87 -13.89
C ILE A 52 -0.44 -11.14 -13.04
N VAL A 53 -1.38 -12.06 -13.26
CA VAL A 53 -1.35 -13.41 -12.70
C VAL A 53 -1.22 -14.42 -13.83
N ASN A 54 -0.19 -15.25 -13.75
CA ASN A 54 0.06 -16.31 -14.72
C ASN A 54 -0.71 -17.57 -14.33
N TYR A 55 -1.58 -18.05 -15.23
CA TYR A 55 -2.40 -19.22 -15.01
C TYR A 55 -1.71 -20.42 -15.66
N ASP A 56 -1.44 -21.45 -14.86
CA ASP A 56 -0.78 -22.66 -15.34
C ASP A 56 -1.82 -23.69 -15.85
N PHE A 57 -1.75 -23.99 -17.15
CA PHE A 57 -2.55 -24.99 -17.83
C PHE A 57 -1.78 -26.30 -18.08
N GLN A 58 -0.75 -26.60 -17.27
CA GLN A 58 0.16 -27.76 -17.34
C GLN A 58 1.08 -27.82 -18.56
N PHE A 59 0.58 -27.45 -19.74
CA PHE A 59 1.34 -27.46 -21.00
C PHE A 59 1.76 -26.05 -21.43
N TYR A 60 1.10 -25.02 -20.91
CA TYR A 60 1.44 -23.63 -21.16
C TYR A 60 0.96 -22.77 -19.99
N SER A 61 1.61 -21.61 -19.82
CA SER A 61 1.16 -20.59 -18.89
C SER A 61 0.61 -19.40 -19.66
N LYS A 62 -0.51 -18.84 -19.21
CA LYS A 62 -1.14 -17.68 -19.83
C LYS A 62 -1.22 -16.53 -18.83
N PRO A 63 -0.73 -15.33 -19.17
CA PRO A 63 -0.90 -14.15 -18.33
C PRO A 63 -2.34 -13.65 -18.41
N TYR A 64 -2.88 -13.28 -17.25
CA TYR A 64 -4.15 -12.57 -17.11
C TYR A 64 -3.90 -11.29 -16.33
N ASP A 65 -4.50 -10.20 -16.78
CA ASP A 65 -4.49 -8.93 -16.06
C ASP A 65 -5.26 -9.07 -14.75
N ALA A 66 -4.79 -8.37 -13.73
CA ALA A 66 -5.40 -8.30 -12.41
C ALA A 66 -5.44 -6.84 -11.95
N ASP A 67 -6.34 -6.53 -11.02
CA ASP A 67 -6.36 -5.25 -10.31
C ASP A 67 -6.49 -5.53 -8.81
N VAL A 68 -5.37 -5.77 -8.15
CA VAL A 68 -5.31 -6.24 -6.77
C VAL A 68 -4.38 -5.34 -5.96
N PRO A 69 -4.94 -4.46 -5.11
CA PRO A 69 -4.16 -3.75 -4.11
C PRO A 69 -3.54 -4.72 -3.11
N VAL A 70 -2.24 -4.59 -2.84
CA VAL A 70 -1.51 -5.46 -1.91
C VAL A 70 -1.01 -4.66 -0.71
N LEU A 71 -1.31 -5.14 0.50
CA LEU A 71 -0.77 -4.63 1.76
C LEU A 71 0.16 -5.68 2.36
N ILE A 72 1.41 -5.30 2.63
CA ILE A 72 2.42 -6.19 3.23
C ILE A 72 2.67 -5.75 4.67
N LEU A 73 2.51 -6.67 5.61
CA LEU A 73 2.87 -6.51 7.02
C LEU A 73 4.22 -7.20 7.24
N SER A 74 5.23 -6.48 7.71
CA SER A 74 6.58 -7.02 7.88
C SER A 74 7.22 -6.41 9.13
N GLU A 75 7.97 -7.22 9.88
CA GLU A 75 8.78 -6.74 11.01
C GLU A 75 10.15 -6.19 10.55
N GLY A 76 10.57 -6.53 9.32
CA GLY A 76 11.88 -6.18 8.79
C GLY A 76 11.84 -5.76 7.33
N LYS A 77 12.95 -6.03 6.63
CA LYS A 77 13.01 -5.78 5.18
C LYS A 77 12.17 -6.82 4.45
N SER A 78 11.14 -6.35 3.76
CA SER A 78 10.25 -7.24 3.01
C SER A 78 10.97 -7.98 1.88
N LEU A 79 10.54 -9.23 1.66
CA LEU A 79 10.99 -10.08 0.56
C LEU A 79 10.34 -9.68 -0.77
N LEU A 80 9.16 -9.07 -0.69
CA LEU A 80 8.36 -8.61 -1.80
C LEU A 80 8.69 -7.15 -2.16
N PRO A 81 8.55 -6.76 -3.43
CA PRO A 81 8.68 -5.37 -3.83
C PRO A 81 7.59 -4.55 -3.14
N CYS A 82 7.98 -3.38 -2.66
CA CYS A 82 7.06 -2.46 -1.98
C CYS A 82 7.29 -1.06 -2.52
N ASN A 83 6.23 -0.44 -3.05
CA ASN A 83 6.26 0.92 -3.58
C ASN A 83 6.23 1.97 -2.46
N MET A 84 5.64 1.63 -1.30
CA MET A 84 5.42 2.57 -0.21
C MET A 84 5.66 1.90 1.16
N LEU A 85 6.80 2.21 1.77
CA LEU A 85 7.12 1.78 3.13
C LEU A 85 6.56 2.79 4.15
N VAL A 86 5.78 2.30 5.11
CA VAL A 86 5.26 3.07 6.24
C VAL A 86 5.73 2.44 7.56
N PRO A 87 6.85 2.90 8.15
CA PRO A 87 7.29 2.41 9.44
C PRO A 87 6.28 2.78 10.54
N LEU A 88 5.89 1.79 11.34
CA LEU A 88 5.04 2.00 12.50
C LEU A 88 5.89 2.49 13.68
N LYS A 89 5.51 3.62 14.26
CA LYS A 89 6.05 4.09 15.53
C LYS A 89 5.03 3.77 16.62
N ALA A 90 5.23 2.65 17.31
CA ALA A 90 4.39 2.32 18.46
C ALA A 90 4.64 3.35 19.56
N ASP A 91 3.59 4.05 19.98
CA ASP A 91 3.62 4.82 21.22
C ASP A 91 3.29 3.88 22.38
N THR A 92 4.22 3.74 23.32
CA THR A 92 4.09 2.87 24.49
C THR A 92 2.84 3.20 25.32
N SER A 93 2.39 4.46 25.29
CA SER A 93 1.16 4.88 25.99
C SER A 93 -0.11 4.31 25.33
N CYS A 94 -0.11 4.15 24.00
CA CYS A 94 -1.24 3.60 23.25
C CYS A 94 -1.41 2.09 23.48
N LEU A 95 -0.31 1.34 23.70
CA LEU A 95 -0.36 -0.11 23.87
C LEU A 95 -1.25 -0.55 25.05
N ASN A 96 -1.23 0.22 26.14
CA ASN A 96 -2.03 -0.06 27.33
C ASN A 96 -3.54 0.17 27.12
N THR A 97 -3.89 1.03 26.15
CA THR A 97 -5.27 1.46 25.89
C THR A 97 -5.88 0.72 24.69
N LEU A 98 -5.11 -0.12 23.99
CA LEU A 98 -5.58 -0.87 22.82
C LEU A 98 -6.88 -1.65 23.07
N PRO A 99 -7.06 -2.39 24.17
CA PRO A 99 -8.29 -3.15 24.39
C PRO A 99 -9.54 -2.26 24.42
N GLU A 100 -9.44 -1.10 25.06
CA GLU A 100 -10.51 -0.13 25.20
C GLU A 100 -10.83 0.53 23.85
N ILE A 101 -9.79 0.86 23.07
CA ILE A 101 -9.93 1.40 21.71
C ILE A 101 -10.65 0.39 20.81
N PHE A 102 -10.26 -0.90 20.84
CA PHE A 102 -10.93 -1.93 20.06
C PHE A 102 -12.37 -2.15 20.51
N GLN A 103 -12.66 -2.07 21.81
CA GLN A 103 -14.01 -2.18 22.32
C GLN A 103 -14.89 -1.01 21.84
N ALA A 104 -14.40 0.22 21.90
CA ALA A 104 -15.09 1.40 21.40
C ALA A 104 -15.30 1.33 19.88
N ALA A 105 -14.27 0.92 19.12
CA ALA A 105 -14.35 0.75 17.68
C ALA A 105 -15.39 -0.31 17.29
N ASN A 106 -15.41 -1.47 17.94
CA ASN A 106 -16.42 -2.53 17.70
C ASN A 106 -17.83 -2.13 18.14
N HIS A 107 -17.96 -1.18 19.06
CA HIS A 107 -19.25 -0.63 19.44
C HIS A 107 -19.78 0.36 18.38
N PHE A 108 -18.91 1.20 17.85
CA PHE A 108 -19.25 2.24 16.88
C PHE A 108 -19.39 1.70 15.44
N LEU A 109 -18.46 0.83 15.03
CA LEU A 109 -18.45 0.16 13.73
C LEU A 109 -19.43 -1.01 13.75
N ARG A 110 -20.72 -0.71 13.73
CA ARG A 110 -21.80 -1.68 13.59
C ARG A 110 -22.63 -1.36 12.36
N GLU A 111 -23.47 -2.30 11.95
CA GLU A 111 -24.47 -2.01 10.92
C GLU A 111 -25.49 -0.97 11.45
N PRO A 112 -25.94 -0.02 10.62
CA PRO A 112 -25.71 0.09 9.18
C PRO A 112 -24.44 0.85 8.76
N LEU A 113 -23.71 1.44 9.71
CA LEU A 113 -22.58 2.34 9.44
C LEU A 113 -21.45 1.66 8.64
N ILE A 114 -21.13 0.40 8.92
CA ILE A 114 -20.13 -0.35 8.13
C ILE A 114 -20.53 -0.42 6.65
N THR A 115 -21.80 -0.72 6.38
CA THR A 115 -22.32 -0.76 5.02
C THR A 115 -22.27 0.62 4.34
N GLU A 116 -22.59 1.69 5.07
CA GLU A 116 -22.48 3.07 4.58
C GLU A 116 -21.02 3.45 4.24
N ILE A 117 -20.07 3.09 5.10
CA ILE A 117 -18.63 3.32 4.84
C ILE A 117 -18.19 2.56 3.58
N ARG A 118 -18.59 1.30 3.43
CA ARG A 118 -18.26 0.49 2.25
C ARG A 118 -18.86 1.07 0.97
N LEU A 119 -20.10 1.54 1.04
CA LEU A 119 -20.77 2.21 -0.08
C LEU A 119 -20.04 3.50 -0.45
N TYR A 120 -19.71 4.32 0.54
CA TYR A 120 -18.96 5.56 0.35
C TYR A 120 -17.61 5.31 -0.35
N LEU A 121 -16.81 4.37 0.15
CA LEU A 121 -15.53 4.02 -0.45
C LEU A 121 -15.67 3.50 -1.88
N SER A 122 -16.74 2.75 -2.16
CA SER A 122 -17.03 2.20 -3.49
C SER A 122 -17.45 3.29 -4.48
N VAL A 123 -18.26 4.26 -4.05
CA VAL A 123 -18.70 5.40 -4.88
C VAL A 123 -17.55 6.38 -5.14
N MET A 124 -16.79 6.72 -4.09
CA MET A 124 -15.68 7.68 -4.23
C MET A 124 -14.53 7.14 -5.07
N ARG A 125 -14.29 5.82 -5.06
CA ARG A 125 -13.28 5.18 -5.92
C ARG A 125 -13.54 5.40 -7.41
N HIS A 126 -14.81 5.38 -7.83
CA HIS A 126 -15.21 5.54 -9.23
C HIS A 126 -15.59 6.99 -9.57
N SER A 127 -15.42 7.92 -8.62
CA SER A 127 -15.73 9.32 -8.88
C SER A 127 -14.65 9.96 -9.72
N ASP A 128 -15.09 10.77 -10.68
CA ASP A 128 -14.20 11.64 -11.43
C ASP A 128 -13.54 12.65 -10.50
N TYR A 129 -12.30 12.95 -10.85
CA TYR A 129 -11.41 13.79 -10.06
C TYR A 129 -10.76 14.83 -10.96
N GLU A 130 -10.69 16.08 -10.49
CA GLU A 130 -10.07 17.19 -11.21
C GLU A 130 -8.92 17.79 -10.40
N PHE A 131 -7.76 17.90 -11.04
CA PHE A 131 -6.61 18.59 -10.48
C PHE A 131 -6.55 20.01 -11.06
N PRO A 132 -6.89 21.05 -10.28
CA PRO A 132 -7.07 22.37 -10.83
C PRO A 132 -5.70 22.99 -11.19
N GLU A 133 -5.66 23.78 -12.29
CA GLU A 133 -4.41 24.29 -12.87
C GLU A 133 -3.58 25.14 -11.90
N ASN A 134 -4.24 25.91 -11.03
CA ASN A 134 -3.59 26.70 -9.98
C ASN A 134 -2.74 25.82 -9.04
N LEU A 135 -3.23 24.63 -8.70
CA LEU A 135 -2.51 23.69 -7.86
C LEU A 135 -1.42 22.96 -8.65
N GLN A 136 -1.58 22.76 -9.97
CA GLN A 136 -0.53 22.16 -10.80
C GLN A 136 0.72 23.03 -10.83
N THR A 137 0.54 24.34 -11.02
CA THR A 137 1.63 25.32 -10.95
C THR A 137 2.29 25.30 -9.57
N ARG A 138 1.49 25.27 -8.51
CA ARG A 138 2.01 25.19 -7.15
C ARG A 138 2.78 23.91 -6.86
N ALA A 139 2.27 22.77 -7.32
CA ALA A 139 2.94 21.48 -7.17
C ALA A 139 4.29 21.45 -7.90
N GLN A 140 4.39 22.10 -9.07
CA GLN A 140 5.66 22.27 -9.78
C GLN A 140 6.64 23.15 -9.01
N GLU A 141 6.20 24.28 -8.48
CA GLU A 141 7.02 25.15 -7.63
C GLU A 141 7.53 24.41 -6.39
N ASP A 142 6.62 23.73 -5.69
CA ASP A 142 6.94 22.94 -4.50
C ASP A 142 7.93 21.81 -4.82
N PHE A 143 7.79 21.14 -5.97
CA PHE A 143 8.73 20.11 -6.40
C PHE A 143 10.13 20.66 -6.66
N VAL A 144 10.23 21.84 -7.28
CA VAL A 144 11.52 22.52 -7.49
C VAL A 144 12.13 22.90 -6.15
N GLN A 145 11.35 23.42 -5.20
CA GLN A 145 11.82 23.72 -3.84
C GLN A 145 12.30 22.46 -3.11
N MET A 146 11.54 21.36 -3.17
CA MET A 146 11.94 20.09 -2.56
C MET A 146 13.26 19.56 -3.13
N ARG A 147 13.52 19.73 -4.43
CA ARG A 147 14.82 19.39 -5.03
C ARG A 147 15.95 20.31 -4.57
N GLN A 148 15.67 21.58 -4.33
CA GLN A 148 16.67 22.53 -3.82
C GLN A 148 17.05 22.22 -2.36
N THR A 149 16.07 21.86 -1.52
CA THR A 149 16.30 21.59 -0.09
C THR A 149 16.76 20.16 0.19
N GLY A 150 16.24 19.18 -0.54
CA GLY A 150 16.50 17.74 -0.36
C GLY A 150 17.60 17.15 -1.25
N GLY A 151 18.19 17.95 -2.15
CA GLY A 151 19.22 17.53 -3.09
C GLY A 151 18.70 16.63 -4.25
N GLN A 152 19.62 15.91 -4.91
CA GLN A 152 19.34 15.06 -6.08
C GLN A 152 18.50 13.80 -5.78
N ASN A 153 18.14 13.54 -4.52
CA ASN A 153 17.42 12.32 -4.12
C ASN A 153 15.89 12.39 -4.31
N VAL A 154 15.35 13.49 -4.85
CA VAL A 154 13.90 13.63 -5.12
C VAL A 154 13.58 13.25 -6.56
N SER A 155 12.97 12.06 -6.72
CA SER A 155 12.60 11.47 -8.02
C SER A 155 11.30 12.08 -8.57
N ALA A 156 11.07 11.92 -9.88
CA ALA A 156 9.75 12.15 -10.48
C ALA A 156 8.68 11.21 -9.87
N ASP A 157 9.08 10.02 -9.43
CA ASP A 157 8.19 9.07 -8.75
C ASP A 157 7.69 9.61 -7.41
N ASP A 158 8.52 10.38 -6.68
CA ASP A 158 8.11 11.01 -5.42
C ASP A 158 7.01 12.05 -5.66
N LEU A 159 7.12 12.82 -6.74
CA LEU A 159 6.07 13.76 -7.13
C LEU A 159 4.80 13.05 -7.53
N HIS A 160 4.92 11.98 -8.33
CA HIS A 160 3.77 11.18 -8.73
C HIS A 160 3.05 10.61 -7.50
N LEU A 161 3.81 10.07 -6.54
CA LEU A 161 3.28 9.55 -5.28
C LEU A 161 2.54 10.62 -4.47
N LEU A 162 3.10 11.83 -4.38
CA LEU A 162 2.48 12.95 -3.69
C LEU A 162 1.18 13.40 -4.36
N LEU A 163 1.15 13.44 -5.69
CA LEU A 163 -0.06 13.74 -6.47
C LEU A 163 -1.14 12.68 -6.25
N VAL A 164 -0.77 11.40 -6.23
CA VAL A 164 -1.68 10.29 -5.94
C VAL A 164 -2.20 10.40 -4.50
N LEU A 165 -1.35 10.70 -3.52
CA LEU A 165 -1.74 10.84 -2.12
C LEU A 165 -2.74 12.01 -1.93
N ALA A 166 -2.46 13.17 -2.52
CA ALA A 166 -3.35 14.32 -2.46
C ALA A 166 -4.72 14.01 -3.08
N ARG A 167 -4.73 13.30 -4.22
CA ARG A 167 -5.96 12.80 -4.86
C ARG A 167 -6.73 11.89 -3.93
N LEU A 168 -6.08 10.87 -3.35
CA LEU A 168 -6.72 9.91 -2.45
C LEU A 168 -7.29 10.59 -1.20
N LEU A 169 -6.57 11.57 -0.66
CA LEU A 169 -7.01 12.33 0.51
C LEU A 169 -8.25 13.17 0.20
N SER A 170 -8.26 13.86 -0.94
CA SER A 170 -9.41 14.66 -1.37
C SER A 170 -10.65 13.80 -1.61
N LEU A 171 -10.49 12.67 -2.31
CA LEU A 171 -11.56 11.68 -2.50
C LEU A 171 -12.05 11.09 -1.17
N SER A 172 -11.16 10.87 -0.20
CA SER A 172 -11.54 10.40 1.13
C SER A 172 -12.41 11.41 1.89
N ASN A 173 -12.15 12.71 1.70
CA ASN A 173 -12.95 13.81 2.25
C ASN A 173 -14.24 14.09 1.43
N GLY A 174 -14.43 13.42 0.29
CA GLY A 174 -15.57 13.59 -0.60
C GLY A 174 -15.45 14.77 -1.55
N GLU A 175 -14.25 15.36 -1.64
CA GLU A 175 -13.92 16.44 -2.55
C GLU A 175 -13.51 15.87 -3.92
N LYS A 176 -14.19 16.31 -4.98
CA LYS A 176 -13.84 15.92 -6.36
C LYS A 176 -12.72 16.77 -6.97
N ILE A 177 -12.40 17.89 -6.34
CA ILE A 177 -11.35 18.82 -6.76
C ILE A 177 -10.34 18.86 -5.61
N VAL A 178 -9.05 18.64 -5.88
CA VAL A 178 -8.04 18.70 -4.79
C VAL A 178 -7.97 20.13 -4.29
N SER A 179 -8.23 20.29 -3.01
CA SER A 179 -8.05 21.53 -2.28
C SER A 179 -6.57 21.75 -1.93
N LEU A 180 -6.20 23.02 -1.72
CA LEU A 180 -4.85 23.36 -1.24
C LEU A 180 -4.58 22.72 0.13
N GLU A 181 -5.61 22.59 0.96
CA GLU A 181 -5.49 21.95 2.27
C GLU A 181 -5.13 20.47 2.14
N ALA A 182 -5.79 19.72 1.26
CA ALA A 182 -5.43 18.33 0.99
C ALA A 182 -4.00 18.18 0.44
N TRP A 183 -3.54 19.13 -0.37
CA TRP A 183 -2.14 19.16 -0.85
C TRP A 183 -1.14 19.35 0.29
N GLU A 184 -1.38 20.34 1.16
CA GLU A 184 -0.51 20.59 2.32
C GLU A 184 -0.51 19.40 3.31
N GLN A 185 -1.67 18.80 3.55
CA GLN A 185 -1.79 17.58 4.37
C GLN A 185 -1.01 16.41 3.76
N ALA A 186 -1.11 16.19 2.44
CA ALA A 186 -0.33 15.15 1.76
C ALA A 186 1.18 15.37 1.91
N LYS A 187 1.65 16.62 1.79
CA LYS A 187 3.06 16.97 2.05
C LYS A 187 3.47 16.70 3.49
N ALA A 188 2.63 17.04 4.47
CA ALA A 188 2.91 16.79 5.87
C ALA A 188 3.02 15.28 6.18
N MET A 189 2.09 14.48 5.66
CA MET A 189 2.11 13.02 5.81
C MET A 189 3.37 12.40 5.18
N GLU A 190 3.75 12.85 3.99
CA GLU A 190 4.94 12.36 3.30
C GLU A 190 6.23 12.78 4.01
N ALA A 191 6.30 14.00 4.53
CA ALA A 191 7.43 14.46 5.35
C ALA A 191 7.57 13.63 6.63
N GLU A 192 6.46 13.36 7.32
CA GLU A 192 6.46 12.51 8.52
C GLU A 192 6.93 11.10 8.19
N ARG A 193 6.46 10.52 7.08
CA ARG A 193 6.89 9.20 6.62
C ARG A 193 8.39 9.16 6.36
N LYS A 194 8.95 10.15 5.64
CA LYS A 194 10.39 10.25 5.37
C LYS A 194 11.21 10.39 6.65
N LEU A 195 10.72 11.19 7.62
CA LEU A 195 11.34 11.27 8.94
C LEU A 195 11.37 9.91 9.64
N ARG A 196 10.26 9.16 9.64
CA ARG A 196 10.20 7.82 10.23
C ARG A 196 11.15 6.83 9.58
N ILE A 197 11.29 6.87 8.25
CA ILE A 197 12.25 6.02 7.51
C ILE A 197 13.68 6.37 7.92
N SER A 198 14.01 7.66 7.99
CA SER A 198 15.36 8.10 8.40
C SER A 198 15.69 7.66 9.84
N SER A 199 14.75 7.81 10.78
CA SER A 199 14.96 7.37 12.17
C SER A 199 15.09 5.86 12.29
N ASN A 200 14.31 5.09 11.52
CA ASN A 200 14.35 3.63 11.57
C ASN A 200 15.64 3.07 10.96
N SER A 201 16.14 3.70 9.88
CA SER A 201 17.42 3.31 9.27
C SER A 201 18.60 3.43 10.25
N GLY A 202 18.58 4.45 11.12
CA GLY A 202 19.55 4.62 12.21
C GLY A 202 19.43 3.58 13.33
N GLN A 203 18.23 3.06 13.62
CA GLN A 203 18.01 2.03 14.63
C GLN A 203 18.46 0.64 14.15
N THR A 204 18.20 0.27 12.89
CA THR A 204 18.71 -0.99 12.30
C THR A 204 20.24 -1.06 12.24
N ALA A 205 20.94 0.09 12.13
CA ALA A 205 22.40 0.14 12.15
C ALA A 205 22.99 -0.04 13.56
N GLN A 206 22.23 0.29 14.62
CA GLN A 206 22.66 0.08 16.01
C GLN A 206 22.40 -1.36 16.48
N SER A 207 21.27 -1.97 16.08
CA SER A 207 20.99 -3.38 16.40
C SER A 207 21.89 -4.39 15.67
N ALA A 208 22.53 -3.99 14.56
CA ALA A 208 23.51 -4.82 13.85
C ALA A 208 24.94 -4.77 14.46
N ASN A 209 25.16 -3.90 15.47
CA ASN A 209 26.45 -3.67 16.09
C ASN A 209 26.54 -4.16 17.55
N GLU A 210 25.52 -4.84 18.06
CA GLU A 210 25.61 -5.54 19.35
C GLU A 210 25.97 -7.02 19.12
N PRO A 211 27.01 -7.55 19.80
CA PRO A 211 27.57 -8.88 19.57
C PRO A 211 26.71 -10.04 20.10
#